data_AF-A0A847W438-F1
#
_entry.id   AF-A0A847W438-F1
#
_cell.length_a   1.000
_cell.length_b   1.000
_cell.length_c   1.000
_cell.angle_alpha   90.00
_cell.angle_beta   90.00
_cell.angle_gamma   90.00
#
_symmetry.space_group_name_H-M   'P 1'
#
loop_
_entity.id
_entity.type
_entity.pdbx_description
1 polymer ?
#
loop_
_entity_poly.entity_id
_entity_poly.type
_entity_poly.pdbx_seq_one_letter_code
_entity_poly.pdbx_strand_id
1 'polypeptide(L)'
;MMLLITTGCNKEGNGGGKPALKTTEIGDGLINSYRSTGKYSKVERDYLPKEIADIGLDYIVYEQESDFGTIKGFTVVINDKDKDAILTYMDNLANSTYENLVKEDAGMIVIYYNNEIPIAISVVIMDFSDEFCAIMYESMPATVDDFYDWRY
;
A
#
# COMPACT_ATOMS: atom_id res chain seq x y z
N MET A 1 -14.54 -57.80 -12.08
CA MET A 1 -13.95 -57.69 -13.43
C MET A 1 -14.78 -56.65 -14.16
N MET A 2 -14.30 -55.51 -14.63
CA MET A 2 -12.95 -55.05 -14.92
C MET A 2 -12.98 -53.52 -14.87
N LEU A 3 -11.89 -52.92 -14.35
CA LEU A 3 -11.58 -51.51 -14.47
C LEU A 3 -11.36 -51.19 -15.96
N LEU A 4 -11.88 -50.07 -16.47
CA LEU A 4 -11.26 -49.38 -17.61
C LEU A 4 -11.41 -47.87 -17.45
N ILE A 5 -10.30 -47.26 -17.04
CA ILE A 5 -10.00 -45.84 -17.22
C ILE A 5 -9.28 -45.72 -18.57
N THR A 6 -9.78 -44.90 -19.48
CA THR A 6 -8.94 -44.23 -20.48
C THR A 6 -9.50 -42.84 -20.83
N THR A 7 -8.88 -41.82 -20.24
CA THR A 7 -8.38 -40.60 -20.89
C THR A 7 -9.16 -39.97 -22.05
N GLY A 8 -9.67 -38.76 -21.79
CA GLY A 8 -9.87 -37.69 -22.76
C GLY A 8 -9.38 -36.36 -22.16
N CYS A 9 -8.17 -35.97 -22.53
CA CYS A 9 -7.51 -34.73 -22.11
C CYS A 9 -8.15 -33.46 -22.70
N ASN A 10 -7.88 -32.35 -21.99
CA ASN A 10 -7.83 -30.96 -22.42
C ASN A 10 -9.17 -30.22 -22.58
N LYS A 11 -9.55 -29.52 -21.51
CA LYS A 11 -9.36 -28.06 -21.43
C LYS A 11 -8.98 -27.70 -20.00
N GLU A 12 -7.78 -27.16 -19.83
CA GLU A 12 -7.36 -26.46 -18.62
C GLU A 12 -8.38 -25.36 -18.35
N GLY A 13 -9.27 -25.62 -17.38
CA GLY A 13 -10.14 -24.59 -16.84
C GLY A 13 -9.33 -23.77 -15.85
N ASN A 14 -9.03 -22.52 -16.22
CA ASN A 14 -8.54 -21.42 -15.40
C ASN A 14 -8.60 -21.67 -13.88
N GLY A 15 -7.55 -22.32 -13.36
CA GLY A 15 -7.26 -22.36 -11.93
C GLY A 15 -6.66 -21.03 -11.49
N GLY A 16 -7.43 -19.94 -11.62
CA GLY A 16 -7.06 -18.62 -11.10
C GLY A 16 -7.18 -18.62 -9.58
N GLY A 17 -6.33 -19.39 -8.90
CA GLY A 17 -6.13 -19.21 -7.46
C GLY A 17 -5.68 -17.78 -7.23
N LYS A 18 -6.37 -17.04 -6.34
CA LYS A 18 -5.89 -15.74 -5.90
C LYS A 18 -4.43 -15.91 -5.44
N PRO A 19 -3.49 -15.06 -5.87
CA PRO A 19 -2.09 -15.16 -5.45
C PRO A 19 -2.03 -15.26 -3.93
N ALA A 20 -1.17 -16.09 -3.35
CA ALA A 20 -1.09 -16.19 -1.89
C ALA A 20 -0.75 -14.82 -1.28
N LEU A 21 -1.37 -14.46 -0.15
CA LEU A 21 -0.96 -13.29 0.62
C LEU A 21 0.48 -13.51 1.08
N LYS A 22 1.37 -12.58 0.73
CA LYS A 22 2.74 -12.58 1.26
C LYS A 22 2.71 -11.99 2.68
N THR A 23 3.55 -12.51 3.57
CA THR A 23 3.64 -12.05 4.96
C THR A 23 5.09 -11.97 5.39
N THR A 24 5.43 -10.99 6.21
CA THR A 24 6.78 -10.78 6.76
C THR A 24 6.72 -10.45 8.25
N GLU A 25 7.81 -10.69 8.99
CA GLU A 25 7.93 -10.27 10.39
C GLU A 25 7.85 -8.73 10.54
N ILE A 26 8.41 -7.98 9.57
CA ILE A 26 8.27 -6.52 9.49
C ILE A 26 6.79 -6.15 9.41
N GLY A 27 6.04 -6.82 8.53
CA GLY A 27 4.60 -6.59 8.38
C GLY A 27 3.79 -6.95 9.63
N ASP A 28 4.15 -8.03 10.34
CA ASP A 28 3.53 -8.37 11.64
C ASP A 28 3.80 -7.27 12.67
N GLY A 29 5.03 -6.76 12.72
CA GLY A 29 5.41 -5.63 13.57
C GLY A 29 4.60 -4.36 13.26
N LEU A 30 4.46 -4.02 11.98
CA LEU A 30 3.67 -2.88 11.51
C LEU A 30 2.19 -3.01 11.88
N ILE A 31 1.57 -4.17 11.61
CA ILE A 31 0.16 -4.42 11.97
C ILE A 31 -0.05 -4.26 13.47
N ASN A 32 0.83 -4.85 14.29
CA ASN A 32 0.75 -4.74 15.74
C ASN A 32 0.92 -3.28 16.21
N SER A 33 1.87 -2.54 15.61
CA SER A 33 2.11 -1.13 15.88
C SER A 33 0.86 -0.29 15.58
N TYR A 34 0.31 -0.39 14.35
CA TYR A 34 -0.89 0.35 13.96
C TYR A 34 -2.06 0.06 14.90
N ARG A 35 -2.35 -1.21 15.18
CA ARG A 35 -3.43 -1.61 16.10
C ARG A 35 -3.22 -1.08 17.51
N SER A 36 -1.98 -1.01 17.99
CA SER A 36 -1.67 -0.53 19.34
C SER A 36 -1.95 0.97 19.54
N THR A 37 -1.93 1.77 18.46
CA THR A 37 -2.21 3.20 18.54
C THR A 37 -3.68 3.51 18.84
N GLY A 38 -4.59 2.57 18.58
CA GLY A 38 -6.04 2.79 18.70
C GLY A 38 -6.63 3.79 17.70
N LYS A 39 -5.83 4.30 16.75
CA LYS A 39 -6.27 5.29 15.76
C LYS A 39 -6.89 4.67 14.50
N TYR A 40 -6.53 3.44 14.18
CA TYR A 40 -6.96 2.76 12.97
C TYR A 40 -8.27 2.00 13.19
N SER A 41 -9.28 2.27 12.36
CA SER A 41 -10.55 1.54 12.33
C SER A 41 -10.40 0.19 11.61
N LYS A 42 -9.42 0.07 10.71
CA LYS A 42 -9.09 -1.15 9.97
C LYS A 42 -7.58 -1.28 9.81
N VAL A 43 -7.04 -2.48 10.06
CA VAL A 43 -5.64 -2.85 9.74
C VAL A 43 -5.59 -4.33 9.39
N GLU A 44 -5.34 -4.66 8.13
CA GLU A 44 -5.26 -6.04 7.65
C GLU A 44 -4.29 -6.20 6.48
N ARG A 45 -3.91 -7.45 6.20
CA ARG A 45 -3.16 -7.76 4.98
C ARG A 45 -4.11 -7.86 3.80
N ASP A 46 -3.64 -7.43 2.65
CA ASP A 46 -4.34 -7.60 1.38
C ASP A 46 -3.38 -8.09 0.29
N TYR A 47 -3.93 -8.49 -0.84
CA TYR A 47 -3.15 -8.92 -1.99
C TYR A 47 -2.40 -7.75 -2.60
N LEU A 48 -1.15 -7.98 -3.00
CA LEU A 48 -0.38 -6.99 -3.73
C LEU A 48 -1.08 -6.64 -5.05
N PRO A 49 -1.18 -5.34 -5.39
CA PRO A 49 -1.54 -4.89 -6.73
C PRO A 49 -0.62 -5.52 -7.78
N LYS A 50 -1.18 -5.84 -8.95
CA LYS A 50 -0.47 -6.57 -10.01
C LYS A 50 0.82 -5.87 -10.45
N GLU A 51 0.80 -4.54 -10.44
CA GLU A 51 1.89 -3.65 -10.83
C GLU A 51 3.12 -3.81 -9.93
N ILE A 52 2.92 -4.22 -8.67
CA ILE A 52 3.98 -4.35 -7.67
C ILE A 52 4.09 -5.77 -7.09
N ALA A 53 3.35 -6.74 -7.63
CA ALA A 53 3.27 -8.10 -7.08
C ALA A 53 4.61 -8.85 -7.10
N ASP A 54 5.49 -8.53 -8.05
CA ASP A 54 6.81 -9.17 -8.18
C ASP A 54 7.87 -8.59 -7.23
N ILE A 55 7.65 -7.37 -6.71
CA ILE A 55 8.61 -6.65 -5.85
C ILE A 55 8.14 -6.50 -4.41
N GLY A 56 6.82 -6.44 -4.18
CA GLY A 56 6.24 -6.40 -2.84
C GLY A 56 6.46 -7.70 -2.07
N LEU A 57 6.82 -7.59 -0.80
CA LEU A 57 7.04 -8.70 0.13
C LEU A 57 5.91 -8.84 1.14
N ASP A 58 5.22 -7.75 1.48
CA ASP A 58 4.02 -7.72 2.31
C ASP A 58 3.20 -6.49 1.90
N TYR A 59 1.88 -6.55 2.12
CA TYR A 59 0.97 -5.46 1.76
C TYR A 59 -0.13 -5.35 2.80
N ILE A 60 -0.14 -4.22 3.49
CA ILE A 60 -1.03 -3.96 4.62
C ILE A 60 -1.90 -2.79 4.24
N VAL A 61 -3.21 -2.98 4.26
CA VAL A 61 -4.19 -1.91 4.02
C VAL A 61 -4.82 -1.49 5.34
N TYR A 62 -5.12 -0.21 5.46
CA TYR A 62 -5.69 0.32 6.68
C TYR A 62 -6.57 1.54 6.44
N GLU A 63 -7.44 1.79 7.41
CA GLU A 63 -8.29 2.97 7.49
C GLU A 63 -8.11 3.59 8.88
N GLN A 64 -8.10 4.91 8.90
CA GLN A 64 -8.01 5.70 10.12
C GLN A 64 -9.07 6.80 10.07
N GLU A 65 -9.81 6.98 11.17
CA GLU A 65 -10.75 8.10 11.28
C GLU A 65 -10.02 9.37 11.68
N SER A 66 -10.39 10.48 11.06
CA SER A 66 -9.91 11.83 11.38
C SER A 66 -11.06 12.83 11.34
N ASP A 67 -10.83 14.05 11.83
CA ASP A 67 -11.83 15.12 11.80
C ASP A 67 -12.19 15.56 10.36
N PHE A 68 -11.34 15.22 9.39
CA PHE A 68 -11.51 15.56 7.98
C PHE A 68 -12.19 14.42 7.18
N GLY A 69 -12.37 13.26 7.81
CA GLY A 69 -12.92 12.05 7.20
C GLY A 69 -11.98 10.86 7.32
N THR A 70 -12.30 9.78 6.62
CA THR A 70 -11.53 8.54 6.68
C THR A 70 -10.27 8.66 5.85
N ILE A 71 -9.12 8.58 6.51
CA ILE A 71 -7.81 8.42 5.89
C ILE A 71 -7.69 6.98 5.42
N LYS A 72 -7.40 6.80 4.13
CA LYS A 72 -7.17 5.47 3.53
C LYS A 72 -5.72 5.34 3.17
N GLY A 73 -5.12 4.23 3.54
CA GLY A 73 -3.73 4.01 3.26
C GLY A 73 -3.33 2.55 3.17
N PHE A 74 -2.09 2.37 2.79
CA PHE A 74 -1.46 1.08 2.78
C PHE A 74 0.04 1.21 3.01
N THR A 75 0.65 0.10 3.41
CA THR A 75 2.10 -0.04 3.51
C THR A 75 2.53 -1.25 2.71
N VAL A 76 3.54 -1.07 1.86
CA VAL A 76 4.21 -2.15 1.16
C VAL A 76 5.59 -2.36 1.77
N VAL A 77 5.92 -3.60 2.12
CA VAL A 77 7.28 -4.01 2.53
C VAL A 77 8.01 -4.48 1.28
N ILE A 78 9.25 -4.05 1.07
CA ILE A 78 10.07 -4.38 -0.11
C ILE A 78 11.54 -4.58 0.28
N ASN A 79 12.33 -5.10 -0.68
CA ASN A 79 13.78 -4.94 -0.58
C ASN A 79 14.17 -3.50 -0.94
N ASP A 80 15.21 -2.98 -0.29
CA ASP A 80 15.66 -1.59 -0.49
C ASP A 80 15.99 -1.26 -1.95
N LYS A 81 16.59 -2.22 -2.68
CA LYS A 81 16.91 -2.08 -4.12
C LYS A 81 15.68 -1.78 -5.01
N ASP A 82 14.47 -2.09 -4.55
CA ASP A 82 13.22 -1.95 -5.30
C ASP A 82 12.48 -0.64 -4.94
N LYS A 83 13.08 0.21 -4.08
CA LYS A 83 12.52 1.48 -3.57
C LYS A 83 12.07 2.42 -4.69
N ASP A 84 12.92 2.68 -5.68
CA ASP A 84 12.60 3.61 -6.78
C ASP A 84 11.39 3.15 -7.62
N ALA A 85 11.24 1.82 -7.79
CA ALA A 85 10.11 1.26 -8.52
C ALA A 85 8.79 1.47 -7.76
N ILE A 86 8.80 1.28 -6.43
CA ILE A 86 7.61 1.56 -5.61
C ILE A 86 7.32 3.07 -5.56
N LEU A 87 8.31 3.93 -5.39
CA LEU A 87 8.08 5.39 -5.39
C LEU A 87 7.47 5.85 -6.72
N THR A 88 7.93 5.31 -7.85
CA THR A 88 7.33 5.56 -9.16
C THR A 88 5.89 5.06 -9.24
N TYR A 89 5.59 3.88 -8.67
CA TYR A 89 4.22 3.38 -8.59
C TYR A 89 3.32 4.30 -7.75
N MET A 90 3.78 4.78 -6.59
CA MET A 90 3.01 5.70 -5.74
C MET A 90 2.73 7.04 -6.43
N ASP A 91 3.71 7.58 -7.15
CA ASP A 91 3.57 8.80 -7.94
C ASP A 91 2.49 8.65 -9.02
N ASN A 92 2.52 7.54 -9.76
CA ASN A 92 1.51 7.22 -10.76
C ASN A 92 0.13 6.97 -10.13
N LEU A 93 0.06 6.34 -8.96
CA LEU A 93 -1.18 6.10 -8.25
C LEU A 93 -1.83 7.43 -7.83
N ALA A 94 -1.06 8.36 -7.27
CA ALA A 94 -1.56 9.67 -6.88
C ALA A 94 -2.12 10.43 -8.09
N ASN A 95 -1.32 10.55 -9.17
CA ASN A 95 -1.68 11.31 -10.37
C ASN A 95 -2.73 10.64 -11.27
N SER A 96 -2.99 9.34 -11.12
CA SER A 96 -4.11 8.66 -11.79
C SER A 96 -5.43 8.78 -11.00
N THR A 97 -5.35 9.07 -9.70
CA THR A 97 -6.52 9.20 -8.83
C THR A 97 -7.01 10.64 -8.72
N TYR A 98 -6.10 11.62 -8.72
CA TYR A 98 -6.43 13.04 -8.57
C TYR A 98 -5.68 13.88 -9.60
N GLU A 99 -6.34 14.93 -10.08
CA GLU A 99 -5.78 15.87 -11.06
C GLU A 99 -5.15 17.09 -10.37
N ASN A 100 -4.20 17.73 -11.07
CA ASN A 100 -3.56 18.99 -10.66
C ASN A 100 -2.92 18.95 -9.26
N LEU A 101 -2.39 17.79 -8.86
CA LEU A 101 -1.63 17.66 -7.63
C LEU A 101 -0.32 18.47 -7.71
N VAL A 102 -0.04 19.22 -6.65
CA VAL A 102 1.29 19.77 -6.38
C VAL A 102 2.09 18.72 -5.61
N LYS A 103 3.38 18.58 -5.93
CA LYS A 103 4.30 17.63 -5.28
C LYS A 103 5.36 18.37 -4.48
N GLU A 104 5.46 18.05 -3.20
CA GLU A 104 6.51 18.47 -2.28
C GLU A 104 7.37 17.26 -1.88
N ASP A 105 8.69 17.35 -2.06
CA ASP A 105 9.64 16.30 -1.69
C ASP A 105 10.52 16.79 -0.54
N ALA A 106 10.44 16.10 0.59
CA ALA A 106 11.20 16.37 1.81
C ALA A 106 12.13 15.20 2.21
N GLY A 107 12.57 14.41 1.23
CA GLY A 107 13.48 13.28 1.43
C GLY A 107 12.74 12.01 1.85
N MET A 108 12.54 11.79 3.15
CA MET A 108 11.85 10.58 3.66
C MET A 108 10.32 10.64 3.49
N ILE A 109 9.79 11.82 3.14
CA ILE A 109 8.37 12.06 2.94
C ILE A 109 8.19 12.81 1.63
N VAL A 110 7.27 12.33 0.80
CA VAL A 110 6.77 13.04 -0.37
C VAL A 110 5.29 13.32 -0.15
N ILE A 111 4.87 14.56 -0.35
CA ILE A 111 3.49 15.00 -0.19
C ILE A 111 2.94 15.40 -1.55
N TYR A 112 1.77 14.90 -1.90
CA TYR A 112 1.00 15.34 -3.05
C TYR A 112 -0.29 15.99 -2.57
N TYR A 113 -0.65 17.16 -3.06
CA TYR A 113 -1.86 17.83 -2.58
C TYR A 113 -2.55 18.67 -3.64
N ASN A 114 -3.84 18.86 -3.46
CA ASN A 114 -4.63 19.84 -4.19
C ASN A 114 -5.57 20.53 -3.20
N ASN A 115 -5.47 21.86 -3.08
CA ASN A 115 -6.29 22.62 -2.13
C ASN A 115 -7.68 22.98 -2.72
N GLU A 116 -7.88 22.88 -4.03
CA GLU A 116 -9.19 23.10 -4.68
C GLU A 116 -10.12 21.89 -4.48
N ILE A 117 -9.54 20.69 -4.48
CA ILE A 117 -10.21 19.43 -4.12
C ILE A 117 -9.46 18.92 -2.89
N PRO A 118 -9.88 19.25 -1.66
CA PRO A 118 -9.07 19.11 -0.46
C PRO A 118 -8.61 17.66 -0.27
N ILE A 119 -7.39 17.40 -0.74
CA ILE A 119 -6.71 16.12 -0.67
C ILE A 119 -5.24 16.37 -0.41
N ALA A 120 -4.71 15.62 0.55
CA ALA A 120 -3.29 15.48 0.81
C ALA A 120 -2.95 13.98 0.82
N ILE A 121 -1.92 13.61 0.09
CA ILE A 121 -1.39 12.25 0.03
C ILE A 121 0.03 12.31 0.56
N SER A 122 0.34 11.52 1.58
CA SER A 122 1.71 11.37 2.07
C SER A 122 2.26 10.01 1.70
N VAL A 123 3.44 10.01 1.10
CA VAL A 123 4.26 8.82 0.87
C VAL A 123 5.44 8.89 1.82
N VAL A 124 5.54 7.95 2.77
CA VAL A 124 6.59 7.93 3.80
C VAL A 124 7.46 6.71 3.61
N ILE A 125 8.78 6.92 3.58
CA ILE A 125 9.79 5.87 3.47
C ILE A 125 10.26 5.51 4.89
N MET A 126 10.13 4.23 5.23
CA MET A 126 10.56 3.67 6.51
C MET A 126 11.68 2.64 6.27
N ASP A 127 12.92 3.05 6.47
CA ASP A 127 14.08 2.17 6.34
C ASP A 127 14.22 1.33 7.62
N PHE A 128 14.21 0.00 7.49
CA PHE A 128 14.39 -0.93 8.60
C PHE A 128 15.82 -1.47 8.67
N SER A 129 16.44 -1.67 7.52
CA SER A 129 17.84 -2.08 7.35
C SER A 129 18.34 -1.68 5.97
N ASP A 130 19.62 -1.96 5.68
CA ASP A 130 20.21 -1.81 4.34
C ASP A 130 19.58 -2.76 3.30
N GLU A 131 18.79 -3.74 3.73
CA GLU A 131 18.16 -4.74 2.86
C GLU A 131 16.66 -4.51 2.67
N PHE A 132 15.98 -3.92 3.66
CA PHE A 132 14.52 -3.81 3.69
C PHE A 132 14.06 -2.40 4.03
N CYS A 133 13.04 -1.96 3.31
CA CYS A 133 12.27 -0.78 3.65
C CYS A 133 10.77 -1.09 3.54
N ALA A 134 9.96 -0.25 4.17
CA ALA A 134 8.54 -0.20 3.87
C ALA A 134 8.15 1.20 3.44
N ILE A 135 7.26 1.29 2.47
CA ILE A 135 6.78 2.56 1.95
C ILE A 135 5.29 2.62 2.24
N MET A 136 4.93 3.66 2.98
CA MET A 136 3.58 3.96 3.40
C MET A 136 2.95 4.98 2.46
N TYR A 137 1.70 4.77 2.09
CA TYR A 137 0.89 5.70 1.30
C TYR A 137 -0.38 5.99 2.09
N GLU A 138 -0.66 7.26 2.37
CA GLU A 138 -1.87 7.70 3.07
C GLU A 138 -2.54 8.81 2.26
N SER A 139 -3.83 8.65 1.97
CA SER A 139 -4.66 9.68 1.34
C SER A 139 -5.63 10.22 2.39
N MET A 140 -5.53 11.52 2.66
CA MET A 140 -6.29 12.26 3.65
C MET A 140 -7.15 13.32 2.95
N PRO A 141 -8.48 13.32 3.15
CA PRO A 141 -9.39 14.30 2.55
C PRO A 141 -9.30 15.68 3.24
N ALA A 142 -8.14 16.33 3.15
CA ALA A 142 -7.83 17.58 3.82
C ALA A 142 -6.95 18.47 2.93
N THR A 143 -6.90 19.77 3.21
CA THR A 143 -5.90 20.66 2.57
C THR A 143 -4.49 20.33 3.07
N VAL A 144 -3.46 20.85 2.40
CA VAL A 144 -2.08 20.66 2.85
C VAL A 144 -1.80 21.30 4.23
N ASP A 145 -2.44 22.42 4.53
CA ASP A 145 -2.29 23.10 5.83
C ASP A 145 -2.92 22.26 6.95
N ASP A 146 -4.15 21.76 6.72
CA ASP A 146 -4.84 20.85 7.65
C ASP A 146 -4.04 19.56 7.88
N PHE A 147 -3.40 19.03 6.82
CA PHE A 147 -2.55 17.86 6.91
C PHE A 147 -1.33 18.13 7.82
N TYR A 148 -0.66 19.27 7.64
CA TYR A 148 0.48 19.64 8.46
C TYR A 148 0.09 19.84 9.93
N ASP A 149 -1.00 20.56 10.20
CA ASP A 149 -1.52 20.81 11.56
C ASP A 149 -1.95 19.52 12.26
N TRP A 150 -2.47 18.55 11.53
CA TRP A 150 -2.86 17.27 12.10
C TRP A 150 -1.66 16.36 12.39
N ARG A 151 -0.59 16.49 11.59
CA ARG A 151 0.58 15.60 11.64
C ARG A 151 1.67 16.09 12.59
N TYR A 152 1.81 17.39 12.82
CA TYR A 152 2.90 18.03 13.58
C TYR A 152 2.39 18.95 14.69
#